data_AF-A0AAU8SHJ3-F1
#
_entry.id   AF-A0AAU8SHJ3-F1
#
_cell.length_a   1.000
_cell.length_b   1.000
_cell.length_c   1.000
_cell.angle_alpha   90.00
_cell.angle_beta   90.00
_cell.angle_gamma   90.00
#
_symmetry.space_group_name_H-M   'P 1'
#
loop_
_entity.id
_entity.type
_entity.pdbx_description
1 polymer ?
#
loop_
_entity_poly.entity_id
_entity_poly.type
_entity_poly.pdbx_seq_one_letter_code
_entity_poly.pdbx_strand_id
1 'polypeptide(L)' 'MNTGKADPADRSDDIAQLRQHLAMPDLNYQDISMLVGVQQALQRWPLLGESCRASTQGTLNAAAAQREGVTS' A
#
# COMPACT_ATOMS: atom_id res chain seq x y z
N MET A 1 -7.88 -15.12 21.18
CA MET A 1 -7.82 -15.69 19.82
C MET A 1 -6.84 -14.87 19.02
N ASN A 2 -5.71 -15.48 18.68
CA ASN A 2 -4.60 -14.80 18.05
C ASN A 2 -4.95 -14.77 16.56
N THR A 3 -5.46 -13.64 16.06
CA THR A 3 -5.60 -13.43 14.62
C THR A 3 -4.19 -13.27 14.06
N GLY A 4 -3.52 -14.41 13.87
CA GLY A 4 -2.32 -14.49 13.04
C GLY A 4 -2.67 -13.81 11.73
N LYS A 5 -1.95 -12.73 11.42
CA LYS A 5 -2.07 -12.11 10.10
C LYS A 5 -1.70 -13.21 9.11
N ALA A 6 -2.71 -13.79 8.45
CA ALA A 6 -2.50 -14.69 7.33
C ALA A 6 -1.53 -13.98 6.36
N ASP A 7 -0.56 -14.73 5.84
CA ASP A 7 0.33 -14.18 4.86
C ASP A 7 -0.52 -13.65 3.67
N PRO A 8 -0.17 -12.51 3.06
CA PRO A 8 -0.88 -12.03 1.88
C PRO A 8 -0.96 -13.09 0.76
N ALA A 9 -0.01 -14.03 0.70
CA ALA A 9 -0.09 -15.21 -0.17
C ALA A 9 -1.23 -16.14 0.23
N ASP A 10 -1.30 -16.56 1.50
CA ASP A 10 -2.35 -17.45 2.01
C ASP A 10 -3.76 -16.89 1.76
N ARG A 11 -3.93 -15.59 1.99
CA ARG A 11 -5.21 -14.90 1.75
C ARG A 11 -5.60 -14.93 0.26
N SER A 12 -4.63 -14.73 -0.63
CA SER A 12 -4.88 -14.75 -2.08
C SER A 12 -5.32 -16.15 -2.55
N ASP A 13 -4.76 -17.20 -1.97
CA ASP A 13 -5.10 -18.59 -2.26
C ASP A 13 -6.51 -18.96 -1.80
N ASP A 14 -6.92 -18.54 -0.60
CA ASP A 14 -8.28 -18.77 -0.08
C ASP A 14 -9.34 -18.16 -1.01
N ILE A 15 -9.06 -17.00 -1.60
CA ILE A 15 -9.97 -16.33 -2.53
C ILE A 15 -9.99 -17.01 -3.89
N ALA A 16 -8.85 -17.54 -4.35
CA ALA A 16 -8.81 -18.36 -5.54
C ALA A 16 -9.69 -19.61 -5.37
N GLN A 17 -9.62 -20.26 -4.20
CA GLN A 17 -10.50 -21.39 -3.87
C GLN A 17 -11.98 -20.97 -3.79
N LEU A 18 -12.27 -19.82 -3.19
CA LEU A 18 -13.64 -19.30 -3.09
C LEU A 18 -14.26 -19.02 -4.47
N ARG A 19 -13.49 -18.42 -5.39
CA ARG A 19 -13.93 -18.16 -6.78
C ARG A 19 -14.28 -19.43 -7.53
N GLN A 20 -13.47 -20.47 -7.37
CA GLN A 20 -13.72 -21.78 -7.96
C GLN A 20 -15.01 -22.38 -7.38
N HIS A 21 -15.19 -22.30 -6.06
CA HIS A 21 -16.38 -22.83 -5.39
C HIS A 21 -17.66 -22.10 -5.80
N LEU A 22 -17.59 -20.78 -6.02
CA LEU A 22 -18.71 -19.95 -6.45
C LEU A 22 -18.98 -20.02 -7.97
N ALA A 23 -18.18 -20.77 -8.72
CA ALA A 23 -18.22 -20.80 -10.19
C ALA A 23 -18.13 -19.40 -10.84
N MET A 24 -17.38 -18.48 -10.21
CA MET A 24 -17.17 -17.11 -10.68
C MET A 24 -15.67 -16.85 -10.91
N PRO A 25 -15.07 -17.44 -11.96
CA PRO A 25 -13.63 -17.32 -12.23
C PRO A 25 -13.21 -15.89 -12.59
N ASP A 26 -14.11 -15.12 -13.21
CA ASP A 26 -13.84 -13.75 -13.66
C ASP A 26 -14.06 -12.69 -12.57
N LEU A 27 -14.42 -13.09 -11.35
CA LEU A 27 -14.63 -12.16 -10.25
C LEU A 27 -13.32 -11.49 -9.88
N ASN A 28 -13.17 -10.21 -10.20
CA ASN A 28 -11.97 -9.46 -9.87
C ASN A 28 -11.81 -9.33 -8.35
N TYR A 29 -10.59 -9.59 -7.85
CA TYR A 29 -10.24 -9.51 -6.44
C TYR A 29 -9.18 -8.44 -6.28
N GLN A 30 -9.42 -7.53 -5.35
CA GLN A 30 -8.47 -6.50 -4.97
C GLN A 30 -8.32 -6.51 -3.45
N ASP A 31 -7.13 -6.81 -2.97
CA ASP A 31 -6.83 -6.66 -1.54
C ASP A 31 -6.57 -5.17 -1.21
N ILE A 32 -7.50 -4.57 -0.47
CA ILE A 32 -7.38 -3.19 0.01
C ILE A 32 -6.88 -3.10 1.46
N SER A 33 -6.54 -4.24 2.09
CA SER A 33 -6.22 -4.29 3.51
C SER A 33 -4.96 -3.51 3.86
N MET A 34 -3.96 -3.51 2.97
CA MET A 34 -2.77 -2.68 3.15
C MET A 34 -3.11 -1.19 3.10
N LEU A 35 -3.91 -0.77 2.11
CA LEU A 35 -4.34 0.62 1.97
C LEU A 35 -5.12 1.09 3.22
N VAL A 36 -6.06 0.27 3.67
CA VAL A 36 -6.84 0.53 4.88
C VAL A 36 -5.93 0.59 6.11
N GLY A 37 -4.96 -0.32 6.23
CA GLY A 37 -3.99 -0.32 7.32
C GLY A 37 -3.15 0.96 7.38
N VAL A 38 -2.69 1.46 6.22
CA VAL A 38 -1.98 2.74 6.12
C VAL A 38 -2.89 3.89 6.54
N GLN A 39 -4.14 3.91 6.05
CA GLN A 39 -5.09 4.96 6.39
C GLN A 39 -5.39 5.00 7.89
N GLN A 40 -5.58 3.85 8.52
CA GLN A 40 -5.77 3.73 9.97
C GLN A 40 -4.52 4.19 10.75
N ALA A 41 -3.32 3.85 10.28
CA ALA A 41 -2.09 4.32 10.89
C ALA A 41 -1.99 5.85 10.83
N LEU A 42 -2.34 6.46 9.70
CA LEU A 42 -2.35 7.92 9.55
C LEU A 42 -3.39 8.60 10.43
N GLN A 43 -4.57 8.00 10.62
CA GLN A 43 -5.59 8.49 11.56
C GLN A 43 -5.09 8.40 13.02
N ARG A 44 -4.37 7.33 13.36
CA ARG A 44 -3.84 7.10 14.71
C ARG A 44 -2.61 7.96 15.03
N TRP A 45 -1.78 8.24 14.03
CA TRP A 45 -0.56 9.05 14.15
C TRP A 45 -0.57 10.18 13.13
N PRO A 46 -1.22 11.32 13.42
CA PRO A 46 -1.30 12.44 12.48
C PRO A 46 0.08 12.96 12.03
N LEU A 47 1.06 12.94 12.94
CA LEU A 47 2.44 13.39 12.65
C LEU A 47 3.19 12.47 11.66
N LEU A 48 2.73 11.23 11.47
CA LEU A 48 3.29 10.32 10.47
C LEU A 48 2.98 10.80 9.04
N GLY A 49 1.79 11.39 8.83
CA GLY A 49 1.37 11.89 7.53
C GLY A 49 2.17 13.12 7.08
N GLU A 50 2.41 14.07 7.97
CA GLU A 50 3.26 15.24 7.70
C GLU A 50 4.72 14.83 7.44
N SER A 51 5.24 13.83 8.17
CA SER A 51 6.60 13.31 7.97
C SER A 51 6.76 12.66 6.60
N CYS A 52 5.77 11.86 6.16
CA CYS A 52 5.73 11.31 4.80
C CYS A 52 5.68 12.40 3.73
N ARG A 53 4.88 13.46 3.93
CA ARG A 53 4.78 14.58 2.98
C ARG A 53 6.08 15.37 2.89
N ALA A 54 6.70 15.68 4.03
CA ALA A 54 7.98 16.37 4.10
C ALA A 54 9.11 15.59 3.41
N SER A 55 9.17 14.27 3.63
CA SER A 55 10.15 13.39 2.98
C SER A 55 9.96 13.31 1.45
N THR A 56 8.71 13.15 0.99
CA THR A 56 8.38 13.11 -0.44
C THR A 56 8.75 14.43 -1.12
N GLN A 57 8.45 15.57 -0.48
CA GLN A 57 8.76 16.88 -1.01
C GLN A 57 10.27 17.16 -1.04
N GLY A 58 11.01 16.72 -0.02
CA GLY A 58 12.48 16.74 -0.03
C GLY A 58 13.08 15.92 -1.18
N THR A 59 12.51 14.76 -1.46
CA THR A 59 12.95 13.89 -2.58
C THR A 59 12.69 14.53 -3.94
N LEU A 60 11.50 15.12 -4.13
CA LEU A 60 11.15 15.83 -5.37
C LEU A 60 12.04 17.05 -5.60
N ASN A 61 12.35 17.80 -4.54
CA ASN A 61 13.23 18.97 -4.62
C ASN A 61 14.67 18.58 -4.95
N ALA A 62 15.20 17.50 -4.35
CA ALA A 62 16.52 16.97 -4.69
C ALA A 62 16.58 16.49 -6.14
N ALA A 63 15.52 15.81 -6.61
CA ALA A 63 15.40 15.36 -7.99
C ALA A 63 15.23 16.49 -9.01
N ALA A 64 14.80 17.68 -8.59
CA ALA A 64 14.74 18.89 -9.43
C ALA A 64 16.11 19.59 -9.50
N ALA A 65 16.79 19.76 -8.37
CA ALA A 65 18.13 20.35 -8.31
C ALA A 65 19.16 19.56 -9.15
N GLN A 66 19.01 18.24 -9.23
CA GLN A 66 19.88 17.39 -10.04
C GLN A 66 19.71 17.57 -11.56
N ARG A 67 18.58 18.15 -12.02
CA ARG A 67 18.33 18.42 -13.45
C ARG A 67 18.91 19.75 -13.89
N GLU A 68 19.02 20.71 -12.96
CA GLU A 68 19.58 22.04 -13.24
C GLU A 68 21.12 22.04 -13.21
N GLY A 69 21.74 21.06 -12.57
CA GLY A 69 23.20 20.90 -12.56
C GLY A 69 23.81 20.22 -13.80
N VAL A 70 23.00 19.76 -14.77
CA VAL A 70 23.47 19.06 -15.99
C VAL A 70 23.62 20.01 -17.19
N THR A 71 23.30 21.29 -17.03
CA THR A 71 23.52 22.34 -18.04
C THR A 71 24.49 23.39 -17.51
N SER A 72 25.79 23.11 -17.55
CA SER A 72 26.87 24.11 -17.47
C SER A 72 28.08 23.63 -18.25
#